data_AF-A0A516P4E7-F1
#
_entry.id   AF-A0A516P4E7-F1
#
_cell.length_a   1.000
_cell.length_b   1.000
_cell.length_c   1.000
_cell.angle_alpha   90.00
_cell.angle_beta   90.00
_cell.angle_gamma   90.00
#
_symmetry.space_group_name_H-M   'P 1'
#
loop_
_entity.id
_entity.type
_entity.pdbx_description
1 polymer ?
#
loop_
_entity_poly.entity_id
_entity_poly.type
_entity_poly.pdbx_seq_one_letter_code
_entity_poly.pdbx_strand_id
1 'polypeptide(L)' 'MIAQIKYCEKIIKTPELLGELIKKINGNMSPDNIIRHLQRSSKNIRSNVALIETLRDSGLKDEEIFESEETEKVTA' A
#
# COMPACT_ATOMS: atom_id res chain seq x y z
N MET A 1 -0.61 12.09 0.83
CA MET A 1 -0.10 10.69 0.88
C MET A 1 -0.64 9.91 2.10
N ILE A 2 -1.92 10.09 2.41
CA ILE A 2 -2.61 9.44 3.55
C ILE A 2 -3.37 8.20 3.10
N ALA A 3 -3.83 8.18 1.84
CA ALA A 3 -4.38 7.00 1.21
C ALA A 3 -3.40 5.79 1.26
N GLN A 4 -2.12 6.00 0.94
CA GLN A 4 -1.10 4.95 1.00
C GLN A 4 -0.85 4.39 2.41
N ILE A 5 -1.12 5.16 3.48
CA ILE A 5 -1.08 4.66 4.87
C ILE A 5 -2.27 3.73 5.10
N LYS A 6 -3.48 4.15 4.71
CA LYS A 6 -4.70 3.32 4.79
C LYS A 6 -4.54 2.01 4.02
N TYR A 7 -3.84 2.02 2.88
CA TYR A 7 -3.60 0.81 2.10
C TYR A 7 -2.56 -0.14 2.72
N CYS A 8 -1.57 0.37 3.46
CA CYS A 8 -0.67 -0.50 4.23
C CYS A 8 -1.47 -1.31 5.26
N GLU A 9 -2.43 -0.68 5.95
CA GLU A 9 -3.31 -1.39 6.88
C GLU A 9 -4.24 -2.39 6.18
N LYS A 10 -4.81 -2.01 5.02
CA LYS A 10 -5.67 -2.89 4.23
C LYS A 10 -4.93 -4.17 3.83
N ILE A 11 -3.67 -4.05 3.39
CA ILE A 11 -2.85 -5.19 2.98
C ILE A 11 -2.55 -6.11 4.17
N ILE A 12 -2.19 -5.55 5.33
CA ILE A 12 -1.96 -6.37 6.55
C ILE A 12 -3.21 -7.16 6.94
N LYS A 13 -4.39 -6.55 6.81
CA LYS A 13 -5.67 -7.19 7.16
C LYS A 13 -6.20 -8.15 6.09
N THR A 14 -5.59 -8.19 4.90
CA THR A 14 -6.05 -8.99 3.77
C THR A 14 -4.94 -9.97 3.33
N PRO A 15 -4.97 -11.24 3.82
CA PRO A 15 -3.90 -12.21 3.58
C PRO A 15 -3.58 -12.45 2.11
N GLU A 16 -4.58 -12.40 1.23
CA GLU A 16 -4.40 -12.56 -0.22
C GLU A 16 -3.54 -11.44 -0.81
N LEU A 17 -3.84 -10.18 -0.48
CA LEU A 17 -3.06 -9.02 -0.93
C LEU A 17 -1.65 -9.03 -0.35
N LEU A 18 -1.51 -9.46 0.91
CA LEU A 18 -0.19 -9.61 1.53
C LEU A 18 0.64 -10.68 0.81
N GLY A 19 0.02 -11.81 0.45
CA GLY A 19 0.65 -12.87 -0.33
C GLY A 19 1.12 -12.39 -1.71
N GLU A 20 0.27 -11.65 -2.42
CA GLU A 20 0.63 -11.09 -3.73
C GLU A 20 1.74 -10.05 -3.64
N LEU A 21 1.72 -9.18 -2.63
CA LEU A 21 2.79 -8.22 -2.40
C LEU A 21 4.13 -8.92 -2.11
N ILE A 22 4.12 -9.96 -1.26
CA ILE A 22 5.32 -10.75 -0.96
C ILE A 22 5.88 -11.40 -2.24
N LYS A 23 5.00 -11.96 -3.09
CA LYS A 23 5.39 -12.52 -4.38
C LYS A 23 5.96 -11.48 -5.36
N LYS A 24 5.44 -10.25 -5.37
CA LYS A 24 5.94 -9.19 -6.25
C LYS A 24 7.27 -8.59 -5.78
N ILE A 25 7.49 -8.48 -4.47
CA ILE A 25 8.74 -7.96 -3.90
C ILE A 25 9.90 -8.96 -4.03
N ASN A 26 9.58 -10.25 -4.21
CA ASN A 26 10.46 -11.42 -4.34
C ASN A 26 11.98 -11.14 -4.37
N GLY A 27 12.67 -11.62 -3.34
CA GLY A 27 14.14 -11.56 -3.24
C GLY A 27 14.74 -10.23 -2.78
N ASN A 28 14.00 -9.12 -2.88
CA ASN A 28 14.50 -7.81 -2.42
C ASN A 28 14.31 -7.59 -0.91
N MET A 29 13.38 -8.33 -0.28
CA MET A 29 13.05 -8.19 1.13
C MET A 29 12.44 -9.47 1.67
N SER A 30 12.78 -9.86 2.90
CA SER A 30 12.13 -11.00 3.56
C SER A 30 10.66 -10.69 3.90
N PRO A 31 9.77 -11.69 3.91
CA PRO A 31 8.36 -11.51 4.29
C PRO A 31 8.16 -10.77 5.63
N ASP A 32 8.94 -11.11 6.65
CA ASP A 32 8.87 -10.44 7.96
C ASP A 32 9.24 -8.96 7.88
N ASN A 33 10.21 -8.62 7.04
CA ASN A 33 10.61 -7.24 6.87
C ASN A 33 9.57 -6.46 6.06
N ILE A 34 8.93 -7.08 5.06
CA ILE A 34 7.78 -6.49 4.34
C ILE A 34 6.66 -6.15 5.32
N ILE A 35 6.27 -7.10 6.18
CA ILE A 35 5.24 -6.90 7.20
C ILE A 35 5.62 -5.75 8.14
N ARG A 36 6.87 -5.72 8.63
CA ARG A 36 7.36 -4.63 9.50
C ARG A 36 7.30 -3.26 8.80
N HIS A 37 7.66 -3.21 7.52
CA HIS A 37 7.62 -1.99 6.72
C HIS A 37 6.18 -1.49 6.48
N LEU A 38 5.23 -2.40 6.25
CA LEU A 38 3.80 -2.10 6.15
C LEU A 38 3.24 -1.60 7.48
N GLN A 39 3.54 -2.26 8.59
CA GLN A 39 3.06 -1.88 9.93
C GLN A 39 3.51 -0.46 10.32
N ARG A 40 4.74 -0.10 9.92
CA ARG A 40 5.30 1.24 10.14
C ARG A 40 4.89 2.25 9.07
N SER A 41 4.13 1.84 8.06
CA SER A 41 3.77 2.65 6.88
C SER A 41 4.98 3.41 6.32
N SER A 42 6.13 2.73 6.26
CA SER A 42 7.40 3.37 5.94
C SER A 42 7.37 4.02 4.55
N LYS A 43 8.09 5.14 4.37
CA LYS A 43 8.15 5.81 3.05
C LYS A 43 8.60 4.84 1.94
N ASN A 44 9.55 3.97 2.25
CA ASN A 44 10.08 2.98 1.31
C ASN A 44 9.02 2.01 0.81
N ILE A 45 8.11 1.53 1.67
CA ILE A 45 7.05 0.62 1.22
C ILE A 45 5.94 1.38 0.49
N ARG A 46 5.57 2.57 0.96
CA ARG A 46 4.52 3.38 0.34
C ARG A 46 4.87 3.81 -1.09
N SER A 47 6.15 4.05 -1.36
CA SER A 47 6.67 4.37 -2.69
C SER A 47 7.12 3.14 -3.47
N ASN A 48 6.90 1.92 -2.96
CA ASN A 48 7.31 0.70 -3.64
C ASN A 48 6.35 0.40 -4.80
N VAL A 49 6.90 0.17 -5.99
CA VAL A 49 6.13 -0.16 -7.19
C VAL A 49 5.31 -1.43 -7.00
N ALA A 50 5.84 -2.45 -6.33
CA ALA A 50 5.13 -3.69 -6.06
C ALA A 50 3.89 -3.46 -5.19
N LEU A 51 3.93 -2.50 -4.26
CA LEU A 51 2.77 -2.12 -3.45
C LEU A 51 1.67 -1.51 -4.33
N ILE A 52 2.04 -0.56 -5.18
CA ILE A 52 1.12 0.15 -6.07
C ILE A 52 0.47 -0.84 -7.05
N GLU A 53 1.25 -1.73 -7.65
CA GLU A 53 0.74 -2.78 -8.53
C GLU A 53 -0.22 -3.73 -7.80
N THR A 54 0.12 -4.17 -6.58
CA THR A 54 -0.77 -5.03 -5.78
C THR A 54 -2.12 -4.37 -5.53
N LEU A 55 -2.12 -3.05 -5.31
CA LEU A 55 -3.35 -2.29 -5.11
C LEU A 55 -4.16 -2.14 -6.40
N ARG A 56 -3.50 -1.85 -7.53
CA ARG A 56 -4.14 -1.82 -8.87
C ARG A 56 -4.76 -3.16 -9.24
N ASP A 57 -4.03 -4.25 -9.01
CA ASP A 57 -4.49 -5.61 -9.29
C ASP A 57 -5.69 -5.99 -8.41
N SER A 58 -5.83 -5.37 -7.23
CA SER A 58 -7.01 -5.51 -6.37
C SER A 58 -8.23 -4.70 -6.82
N GLY A 59 -8.11 -3.94 -7.92
CA GLY A 59 -9.17 -3.12 -8.50
C GLY A 59 -9.23 -1.67 -8.01
N LEU A 60 -8.22 -1.20 -7.26
CA LEU A 60 -8.14 0.20 -6.85
C LEU A 60 -7.62 1.07 -7.99
N LYS A 61 -8.23 2.25 -8.16
CA LYS A 61 -7.77 3.23 -9.16
C LYS A 61 -6.60 4.03 -8.64
N ASP A 62 -5.78 4.54 -9.57
CA ASP A 62 -4.64 5.41 -9.24
C ASP A 62 -5.07 6.66 -8.47
N GLU A 63 -6.22 7.23 -8.83
CA GLU A 63 -6.82 8.38 -8.15
C GLU A 63 -7.01 8.11 -6.65
N GLU A 64 -7.44 6.91 -6.29
CA GLU A 64 -7.63 6.50 -4.90
C GLU A 64 -6.28 6.19 -4.22
N ILE A 65 -5.34 5.57 -4.96
CA ILE A 65 -4.01 5.18 -4.43
C ILE A 65 -3.15 6.40 -4.08
N PHE A 66 -3.19 7.43 -4.92
CA PHE A 66 -2.35 8.62 -4.79
C PHE A 66 -3.05 9.81 -4.15
N GLU A 67 -4.30 9.66 -3.70
CA GLU A 67 -5.05 10.75 -3.10
C GLU A 67 -4.25 11.42 -1.97
N SER A 68 -3.99 12.70 -2.19
CA SER A 68 -3.42 13.60 -1.20
C SER A 68 -4.58 14.35 -0.58
N GLU A 69 -4.49 14.62 0.72
CA GLU A 69 -5.57 15.09 1.60
C GLU A 69 -6.10 16.51 1.27
N GLU A 70 -6.00 16.97 0.03
CA GLU A 70 -6.49 18.28 -0.42
C GLU A 70 -7.99 18.28 -0.80
N THR A 71 -8.67 17.14 -0.77
CA THR A 71 -10.09 17.00 -1.13
C THR A 71 -11.04 16.79 0.05
N GLU A 72 -10.64 17.14 1.28
CA GLU A 72 -11.57 17.29 2.42
C GLU A 72 -11.69 18.76 2.88
N LYS A 73 -11.77 19.72 1.94
CA LYS A 73 -12.18 21.10 2.24
C LYS A 73 -12.97 21.78 1.10
N VAL A 74 -13.96 21.11 0.53
CA VAL A 74 -15.01 21.83 -0.21
C VAL A 74 -16.35 21.17 0.07
N THR A 75 -16.96 21.53 1.21
CA THR A 75 -18.39 21.81 1.41
C THR A 75 -18.66 21.82 2.92
N ALA A 76 -18.53 23.00 3.53
CA ALA A 76 -19.20 23.37 4.77
C ALA A 76 -19.88 24.72 4.55
#